data_AF-A0A081RI38-F1
#
_entry.id   AF-A0A081RI38-F1
#
_cell.length_a   1.000
_cell.length_b   1.000
_cell.length_c   1.000
_cell.angle_alpha   90.00
_cell.angle_beta   90.00
_cell.angle_gamma   90.00
#
_symmetry.space_group_name_H-M   'P 1'
#
loop_
_entity.id
_entity.type
_entity.pdbx_description
1 polymer ?
#
loop_
_entity_poly.entity_id
_entity_poly.type
_entity_poly.pdbx_seq_one_letter_code
_entity_poly.pdbx_strand_id
1 'polypeptide(L)' 'MSVDTDARYLFRRAKEEAAKAEAAVKRSASSQEVAAHRELALRYKVRALAMSCPDQVLHDAMERES' A
#
# COMPACT_ATOMS: atom_id res chain seq x y z
N MET A 1 -13.13 8.73 13.33
CA MET A 1 -12.16 9.51 12.54
C MET A 1 -12.66 9.54 11.11
N SER A 2 -12.41 10.61 10.36
CA SER A 2 -12.89 10.72 8.97
C SER A 2 -12.12 9.75 8.07
N VAL A 3 -12.82 9.07 7.13
CA VAL A 3 -12.25 8.14 6.14
C VAL A 3 -11.07 8.76 5.38
N ASP A 4 -11.12 10.07 5.13
CA ASP A 4 -10.04 10.80 4.44
C ASP A 4 -8.78 10.94 5.31
N THR A 5 -8.93 11.02 6.64
CA THR A 5 -7.81 11.03 7.59
C THR A 5 -7.12 9.65 7.63
N ASP A 6 -7.92 8.59 7.54
CA ASP A 6 -7.43 7.21 7.57
C ASP A 6 -6.72 6.84 6.26
N ALA A 7 -7.24 7.25 5.10
CA ALA A 7 -6.59 7.03 3.81
C ALA A 7 -5.24 7.75 3.70
N ARG A 8 -5.15 9.02 4.12
CA ARG A 8 -3.88 9.77 4.16
C ARG A 8 -2.87 9.13 5.11
N TYR A 9 -3.33 8.66 6.26
CA TYR A 9 -2.48 7.91 7.20
C TYR A 9 -1.89 6.65 6.53
N LEU A 10 -2.72 5.86 5.85
CA LEU A 10 -2.29 4.63 5.17
C LEU A 10 -1.31 4.93 4.03
N PHE A 11 -1.55 5.96 3.21
CA PHE A 11 -0.59 6.38 2.19
C PHE A 11 0.76 6.82 2.77
N ARG A 12 0.76 7.53 3.91
CA ARG A 12 2.00 7.89 4.60
C ARG A 12 2.75 6.64 5.07
N ARG A 13 2.07 5.69 5.72
CA ARG A 13 2.66 4.41 6.14
C ARG A 13 3.22 3.60 4.97
N ALA A 14 2.52 3.58 3.84
CA ALA A 14 3.01 2.95 2.63
C ALA A 14 4.34 3.56 2.13
N LYS A 15 4.46 4.89 2.16
CA LYS A 15 5.70 5.58 1.78
C LYS A 15 6.85 5.28 2.75
N GLU A 16 6.56 5.26 4.05
CA GLU A 16 7.55 4.92 5.07
C GLU A 16 8.09 3.50 4.89
N GLU A 17 7.22 2.50 4.66
CA GLU A 17 7.66 1.13 4.43
C GLU A 17 8.40 0.95 3.10
N ALA A 18 8.03 1.69 2.05
CA ALA A 18 8.79 1.71 0.80
C ALA A 18 10.21 2.27 1.01
N ALA A 19 10.34 3.36 1.77
CA ALA A 19 11.65 3.93 2.10
C ALA A 19 12.51 2.97 2.94
N LYS A 20 11.90 2.19 3.85
CA LYS A 20 12.59 1.12 4.59
C LYS A 20 13.06 0.00 3.67
N ALA A 21 12.25 -0.41 2.70
CA ALA A 21 12.67 -1.41 1.71
C ALA A 21 13.90 -0.91 0.91
N GLU A 22 13.91 0.36 0.49
CA GLU A 22 15.06 0.96 -0.20
C GLU A 22 16.29 1.05 0.70
N ALA A 23 16.13 1.45 1.97
CA ALA A 23 17.22 1.47 2.94
C ALA A 23 17.79 0.05 3.18
N ALA A 24 16.92 -0.96 3.28
CA ALA A 24 17.29 -2.36 3.41
C ALA A 24 18.09 -2.85 2.19
N VAL A 25 17.68 -2.48 0.97
CA VAL A 25 18.46 -2.76 -0.25
C VAL A 25 19.83 -2.08 -0.21
N LYS A 26 19.90 -0.79 0.14
CA LYS A 26 21.16 -0.02 0.18
C LYS A 26 22.17 -0.61 1.16
N ARG A 27 21.72 -1.16 2.29
CA ARG A 27 22.58 -1.81 3.28
C ARG A 27 22.79 -3.32 3.03
N SER A 28 22.39 -3.83 1.88
CA SER A 28 22.49 -5.26 1.53
C SER A 28 21.84 -6.20 2.57
N ALA A 29 20.67 -5.82 3.07
CA ALA A 29 19.87 -6.65 3.97
C ALA A 29 19.43 -7.96 3.28
N SER A 30 18.92 -8.91 4.07
CA SER A 30 18.41 -10.16 3.52
C SER A 30 17.21 -9.92 2.60
N SER A 31 17.05 -10.79 1.59
CA SER A 31 15.92 -10.70 0.66
C SER A 31 14.57 -10.80 1.37
N GLN A 32 14.49 -11.55 2.48
CA GLN A 32 13.29 -11.67 3.30
C GLN A 32 12.90 -10.33 3.95
N GLU A 33 13.87 -9.57 4.44
CA GLU A 33 13.59 -8.27 5.05
C GLU A 33 13.11 -7.25 4.01
N VAL A 34 13.77 -7.20 2.86
CA VAL A 34 13.35 -6.33 1.74
C VAL A 34 11.93 -6.69 1.28
N ALA A 35 11.62 -7.99 1.17
CA ALA A 35 10.30 -8.47 0.79
C ALA A 35 9.23 -8.08 1.83
N ALA A 36 9.52 -8.21 3.12
CA ALA A 36 8.59 -7.84 4.19
C ALA A 36 8.20 -6.35 4.15
N HIS A 37 9.17 -5.45 3.95
CA HIS A 37 8.87 -4.02 3.81
C HIS A 37 8.07 -3.70 2.55
N ARG A 38 8.38 -4.35 1.42
CA ARG A 38 7.60 -4.19 0.17
C ARG A 38 6.16 -4.66 0.32
N GLU A 39 5.96 -5.81 0.98
CA GLU A 39 4.63 -6.36 1.23
C GLU A 39 3.81 -5.43 2.13
N LEU A 40 4.39 -4.92 3.22
CA LEU A 40 3.72 -3.95 4.10
C LEU A 40 3.35 -2.68 3.35
N ALA A 41 4.27 -2.13 2.54
CA ALA A 41 3.99 -0.96 1.71
C ALA A 41 2.80 -1.20 0.77
N LEU A 42 2.74 -2.36 0.11
CA LEU A 42 1.64 -2.73 -0.77
C LEU A 42 0.32 -2.85 -0.02
N ARG A 43 0.30 -3.54 1.12
CA ARG A 43 -0.92 -3.70 1.95
C ARG A 43 -1.50 -2.36 2.38
N TYR A 44 -0.65 -1.40 2.78
CA TYR A 44 -1.11 -0.06 3.13
C TYR A 44 -1.68 0.70 1.92
N LYS A 45 -1.06 0.60 0.73
CA LYS A 45 -1.60 1.23 -0.49
C LYS A 45 -2.95 0.66 -0.88
N VAL A 46 -3.09 -0.66 -0.89
CA VAL A 46 -4.35 -1.32 -1.26
C VAL A 46 -5.49 -0.89 -0.32
N ARG A 47 -5.22 -0.86 1.01
CA ARG A 47 -6.21 -0.38 1.98
C ARG A 47 -6.54 1.09 1.77
N ALA A 48 -5.53 1.94 1.52
CA ALA A 48 -5.77 3.37 1.26
C ALA A 48 -6.64 3.57 0.01
N LEU A 49 -6.35 2.85 -1.08
CA LEU A 49 -7.12 2.90 -2.32
C LEU A 49 -8.56 2.44 -2.13
N ALA A 50 -8.78 1.34 -1.42
CA ALA A 50 -10.13 0.86 -1.10
C ALA A 50 -10.95 1.88 -0.29
N MET A 51 -10.29 2.72 0.52
CA MET A 51 -10.95 3.78 1.28
C MET A 51 -11.15 5.07 0.48
N SER A 52 -10.27 5.38 -0.47
CA SER A 52 -10.35 6.60 -1.30
C SER A 52 -11.24 6.45 -2.54
N CYS A 53 -11.44 5.23 -3.04
CA CYS A 53 -12.19 4.97 -4.27
C CYS A 53 -13.15 3.77 -4.10
N PRO A 54 -14.21 3.90 -3.27
CA PRO A 54 -15.16 2.81 -3.07
C PRO A 54 -15.86 2.38 -4.37
N ASP A 55 -16.17 3.33 -5.28
CA ASP A 55 -16.92 3.04 -6.52
C ASP A 55 -16.05 2.52 -7.68
N GLN A 56 -14.77 2.88 -7.72
CA GLN A 56 -13.88 2.48 -8.83
C GLN A 56 -13.43 1.02 -8.74
N VAL A 57 -13.27 0.49 -7.51
CA VAL A 57 -12.99 -0.93 -7.29
C VAL A 57 -14.20 -1.80 -7.64
N LEU A 58 -15.42 -1.31 -7.39
CA LEU A 58 -16.65 -1.98 -7.82
C LEU A 58 -16.81 -1.97 -9.34
N HIS A 59 -16.53 -0.85 -9.99
CA HIS A 59 -16.54 -0.75 -11.46
C HIS A 59 -15.52 -1.69 -12.12
N ASP A 60 -14.26 -1.69 -11.68
CA ASP A 60 -13.21 -2.56 -12.23
C ASP A 60 -13.49 -4.06 -12.00
N ALA A 61 -14.17 -4.41 -10.89
CA ALA A 61 -14.60 -5.77 -10.62
C ALA A 61 -15.76 -6.22 -11.53
N MET A 62 -16.72 -5.32 -11.80
CA MET A 62 -17.85 -5.60 -12.70
C MET A 62 -17.44 -5.67 -14.17
N GLU A 63 -16.48 -4.86 -14.61
CA GLU A 63 -15.97 -4.89 -16.00
C GLU A 63 -15.17 -6.16 -16.33
N ARG A 64 -14.66 -6.90 -15.32
CA ARG A 64 -13.96 -8.17 -15.54
C ARG A 64 -14.87 -9.39 -15.70
N GLU A 65 -16.17 -9.23 -15.48
CA GLU A 65 -17.18 -10.30 -15.66
C GLU A 65 -18.02 -10.12 -16.94
N SER A 66 -17.64 -9.18 -17.83
CA SER A 66 -18.34 -8.87 -19.10
C SER A 66 -17.68 -9.51 -20.32
#